data_AF-A0A8K0XDF4-F1
#
_entry.id   AF-A0A8K0XDF4-F1
#
_cell.length_a   1.000
_cell.length_b   1.000
_cell.length_c   1.000
_cell.angle_alpha   90.00
_cell.angle_beta   90.00
_cell.angle_gamma   90.00
#
_symmetry.space_group_name_H-M   'P 1'
#
loop_
_entity.id
_entity.type
_entity.pdbx_description
1 polymer ?
#
loop_
_entity_poly.entity_id
_entity_poly.type
_entity_poly.pdbx_seq_one_letter_code
_entity_poly.pdbx_strand_id
1 'polypeptide(L)'
;MGIHYYDTCTEPFEAQCIRLKPARVLTEAQIPCMVWAEDALSLAHFVPTALFAQHLIVPDDLIALASSTIQSGFSYTVGPANTWTEIKPFDPDKTSPFPHSIHLHSTVPAELRDEDDPPMVIIHPHSDFSLDVRDHSLSTSLVPPLPASYSAIRFPTRVAFLDSLVSMILDPPSGRKQWKFINQMIVFISYINMYTRPLREVQPYVLPSGELDPRCADVVASLREENRSYLDDYLRGRKRAWAVNVVKRRTVLERMG
;
A
#
# COMPACT_ATOMS: atom_id res chain seq x y z
N MET A 1 21.53 -9.59 13.34
CA MET A 1 20.79 -10.31 12.28
C MET A 1 21.20 -9.72 10.94
N GLY A 2 21.56 -10.55 9.97
CA GLY A 2 21.84 -10.10 8.60
C GLY A 2 20.54 -9.77 7.86
N ILE A 3 20.60 -8.83 6.92
CA ILE A 3 19.49 -8.57 6.00
C ILE A 3 19.54 -9.65 4.91
N HIS A 4 18.45 -10.40 4.75
CA HIS A 4 18.29 -11.40 3.69
C HIS A 4 17.45 -10.82 2.56
N TYR A 5 17.89 -11.03 1.31
CA TYR A 5 17.22 -10.53 0.12
C TYR A 5 16.57 -11.69 -0.63
N TYR A 6 15.38 -11.45 -1.17
CA TYR A 6 14.58 -12.45 -1.87
C TYR A 6 14.29 -11.97 -3.29
N ASP A 7 14.25 -12.92 -4.23
CA ASP A 7 13.85 -12.70 -5.63
C ASP A 7 12.47 -13.33 -5.91
N THR A 8 11.85 -13.93 -4.89
CA THR A 8 10.52 -14.56 -4.90
C THR A 8 9.84 -14.33 -3.56
N CYS A 9 8.50 -14.47 -3.52
CA CYS A 9 7.74 -14.37 -2.28
C CYS A 9 8.23 -15.41 -1.25
N THR A 10 8.36 -14.98 0.00
CA THR A 10 8.80 -15.82 1.12
C THR A 10 7.65 -16.58 1.78
N GLU A 11 6.41 -16.14 1.55
CA GLU A 11 5.24 -16.76 2.14
C GLU A 11 4.95 -18.11 1.46
N PRO A 12 4.69 -19.18 2.23
CA PRO A 12 4.21 -20.43 1.70
C PRO A 12 2.95 -20.23 0.86
N PHE A 13 2.78 -21.04 -0.19
CA PHE A 13 1.63 -20.95 -1.09
C PHE A 13 0.27 -20.99 -0.36
N GLU A 14 0.16 -21.82 0.67
CA GLU A 14 -1.03 -21.95 1.51
C GLU A 14 -1.33 -20.65 2.27
N ALA A 15 -0.31 -20.06 2.90
CA ALA A 15 -0.39 -18.77 3.56
C ALA A 15 -0.90 -17.67 2.60
N GLN A 16 -0.35 -17.62 1.38
CA GLN A 16 -0.81 -16.68 0.35
C GLN A 16 -2.30 -16.89 0.01
N CYS A 17 -2.73 -18.14 -0.16
CA CYS A 17 -4.13 -18.46 -0.45
C CYS A 17 -5.06 -18.07 0.70
N ILE A 18 -4.65 -18.32 1.95
CA ILE A 18 -5.41 -17.97 3.16
C ILE A 18 -5.57 -16.45 3.25
N ARG A 19 -4.46 -15.71 3.13
CA ARG A 19 -4.48 -14.25 3.15
C ARG A 19 -5.38 -13.69 2.06
N LEU A 20 -5.36 -14.25 0.86
CA LEU A 20 -6.13 -13.74 -0.28
C LEU A 20 -7.61 -14.14 -0.29
N LYS A 21 -8.12 -14.88 0.70
CA LYS A 21 -9.54 -15.27 0.80
C LYS A 21 -10.50 -14.09 0.64
N PRO A 22 -10.34 -12.94 1.35
CA PRO A 22 -11.28 -11.83 1.22
C PRO A 22 -11.22 -11.16 -0.16
N ALA A 23 -10.02 -10.96 -0.72
CA ALA A 23 -9.86 -10.44 -2.08
C ALA A 23 -10.50 -11.38 -3.13
N ARG A 24 -10.33 -12.69 -2.96
CA ARG A 24 -10.89 -13.70 -3.85
C ARG A 24 -12.41 -13.62 -3.91
N VAL A 25 -13.09 -13.52 -2.76
CA VAL A 25 -14.55 -13.45 -2.70
C VAL A 25 -15.10 -12.20 -3.40
N LEU A 26 -14.37 -11.08 -3.35
CA LEU A 26 -14.71 -9.87 -4.11
C LEU A 26 -14.62 -10.14 -5.61
N THR A 27 -13.51 -10.72 -6.06
CA THR A 27 -13.32 -10.99 -7.49
C THR A 27 -14.31 -12.03 -8.05
N GLU A 28 -14.67 -13.05 -7.26
CA GLU A 28 -15.71 -14.02 -7.62
C GLU A 28 -17.08 -13.34 -7.77
N ALA A 29 -17.36 -12.33 -6.95
CA ALA A 29 -18.53 -11.46 -7.06
C ALA A 29 -18.41 -10.35 -8.13
N GLN A 30 -17.38 -10.40 -8.99
CA GLN A 30 -17.11 -9.41 -10.04
C GLN A 30 -16.87 -7.98 -9.51
N ILE A 31 -16.37 -7.86 -8.28
CA ILE A 31 -15.95 -6.58 -7.69
C ILE A 31 -14.45 -6.42 -7.94
N PRO A 32 -14.01 -5.44 -8.76
CA PRO A 32 -12.59 -5.18 -8.94
C PRO A 32 -11.94 -4.80 -7.62
N CYS A 33 -10.81 -5.41 -7.29
CA CYS A 33 -10.05 -5.07 -6.11
C CYS A 33 -8.55 -5.15 -6.34
N MET A 34 -7.80 -4.36 -5.58
CA MET A 34 -6.35 -4.40 -5.53
C MET A 34 -5.91 -4.66 -4.08
N VAL A 35 -5.05 -5.65 -3.88
CA VAL A 35 -4.42 -5.92 -2.59
C VAL A 35 -3.32 -4.90 -2.34
N TRP A 36 -3.27 -4.34 -1.13
CA TRP A 36 -2.40 -3.21 -0.78
C TRP A 36 -1.54 -3.48 0.48
N ALA A 37 -0.71 -2.50 0.84
CA ALA A 37 0.10 -2.44 2.06
C ALA A 37 1.02 -3.65 2.27
N GLU A 38 1.08 -4.22 3.47
CA GLU A 38 1.97 -5.31 3.83
C GLU A 38 1.79 -6.55 2.95
N ASP A 39 0.54 -6.90 2.60
CA ASP A 39 0.24 -7.99 1.67
C ASP A 39 0.83 -7.73 0.28
N ALA A 40 0.70 -6.52 -0.25
CA ALA A 40 1.32 -6.18 -1.54
C ALA A 40 2.86 -6.19 -1.46
N LEU A 41 3.42 -5.67 -0.37
CA LEU A 41 4.85 -5.68 -0.11
C LEU A 41 5.41 -7.11 -0.09
N SER A 42 4.81 -8.02 0.67
CA SER A 42 5.30 -9.40 0.80
C SER A 42 5.04 -10.22 -0.47
N LEU A 43 3.80 -10.19 -0.98
CA LEU A 43 3.38 -11.10 -2.05
C LEU A 43 3.86 -10.66 -3.43
N ALA A 44 3.76 -9.36 -3.75
CA ALA A 44 4.07 -8.83 -5.08
C ALA A 44 5.45 -8.17 -5.18
N HIS A 45 6.02 -7.74 -4.05
CA HIS A 45 7.31 -7.04 -4.03
C HIS A 45 8.39 -7.76 -3.20
N PHE A 46 8.09 -8.96 -2.70
CA PHE A 46 9.02 -9.87 -2.03
C PHE A 46 9.75 -9.23 -0.84
N VAL A 47 9.06 -8.33 -0.15
CA VAL A 47 9.53 -7.66 1.06
C VAL A 47 9.16 -8.53 2.26
N PRO A 48 10.12 -9.08 3.02
CA PRO A 48 9.82 -9.83 4.23
C PRO A 48 9.30 -8.87 5.30
N THR A 49 8.00 -8.91 5.57
CA THR A 49 7.34 -8.02 6.53
C THR A 49 6.26 -8.77 7.30
N ALA A 50 5.92 -8.26 8.48
CA ALA A 50 4.84 -8.85 9.27
C ALA A 50 3.48 -8.50 8.64
N LEU A 51 2.60 -9.49 8.53
CA LEU A 51 1.34 -9.36 7.83
C LEU A 51 0.18 -9.19 8.83
N PHE A 52 -0.20 -7.94 9.06
CA PHE A 52 -1.26 -7.58 10.02
C PHE A 52 -2.63 -7.58 9.33
N ALA A 53 -3.28 -6.41 9.26
CA ALA A 53 -4.54 -6.24 8.54
C ALA A 53 -4.34 -6.44 7.03
N GLN A 54 -5.34 -7.00 6.37
CA GLN A 54 -5.38 -7.01 4.92
C GLN A 54 -6.01 -5.70 4.41
N HIS A 55 -5.27 -4.99 3.56
CA HIS A 55 -5.74 -3.78 2.92
C HIS A 55 -6.22 -4.09 1.50
N LEU A 56 -7.49 -3.77 1.19
CA LEU A 56 -8.10 -3.95 -0.12
C LEU A 56 -8.57 -2.60 -0.65
N ILE A 57 -8.16 -2.25 -1.86
CA ILE A 57 -8.63 -1.06 -2.56
C ILE A 57 -9.70 -1.49 -3.57
N VAL A 58 -10.84 -0.79 -3.60
CA VAL A 58 -11.96 -1.04 -4.51
C VAL A 58 -12.43 0.29 -5.14
N PRO A 59 -13.24 0.27 -6.21
CA PRO A 59 -13.87 1.49 -6.70
C PRO A 59 -14.76 2.11 -5.63
N ASP A 60 -14.76 3.44 -5.54
CA ASP A 60 -15.48 4.21 -4.52
C ASP A 60 -16.97 3.83 -4.46
N ASP A 61 -17.58 3.61 -5.62
CA ASP A 61 -18.98 3.25 -5.78
C ASP A 61 -19.33 1.85 -5.27
N LEU A 62 -18.33 1.00 -5.03
CA LEU A 62 -18.50 -0.40 -4.64
C LEU A 62 -18.07 -0.69 -3.20
N ILE A 63 -17.65 0.30 -2.41
CA ILE A 63 -17.10 0.09 -1.06
C ILE A 63 -18.06 -0.65 -0.12
N ALA A 64 -19.33 -0.24 -0.11
CA ALA A 64 -20.36 -0.85 0.74
C ALA A 64 -20.71 -2.26 0.26
N LEU A 65 -20.78 -2.46 -1.07
CA LEU A 65 -21.01 -3.77 -1.65
C LEU A 65 -19.87 -4.73 -1.28
N ALA A 66 -18.62 -4.33 -1.48
CA ALA A 66 -17.44 -5.11 -1.11
C ALA A 66 -17.47 -5.54 0.37
N SER A 67 -17.81 -4.60 1.26
CA SER A 67 -17.97 -4.89 2.69
C SER A 67 -19.03 -5.97 2.95
N SER A 68 -20.20 -5.85 2.33
CA SER A 68 -21.28 -6.83 2.49
C SER A 68 -20.92 -8.21 1.91
N THR A 69 -20.18 -8.25 0.79
CA THR A 69 -19.74 -9.48 0.15
C THR A 69 -18.76 -10.25 1.04
N ILE A 70 -17.78 -9.58 1.65
CA ILE A 70 -16.83 -10.22 2.56
C ILE A 70 -17.54 -10.76 3.82
N GLN A 71 -18.43 -9.97 4.41
CA GLN A 71 -19.21 -10.41 5.60
C GLN A 71 -20.13 -11.60 5.28
N SER A 72 -20.61 -11.71 4.05
CA SER A 72 -21.46 -12.84 3.62
C SER A 72 -20.65 -14.12 3.37
N GLY A 73 -19.39 -13.99 2.93
CA GLY A 73 -18.49 -15.12 2.67
C GLY A 73 -17.73 -15.62 3.90
N PHE A 74 -17.53 -14.76 4.90
CA PHE A 74 -16.63 -15.04 6.03
C PHE A 74 -17.10 -14.39 7.34
N SER A 75 -16.58 -14.91 8.46
CA SER A 75 -16.83 -14.44 9.83
C SER A 75 -16.16 -13.10 10.12
N TYR A 76 -16.65 -12.02 9.52
CA TYR A 76 -16.25 -10.64 9.79
C TYR A 76 -17.46 -9.76 10.09
N THR A 77 -17.26 -8.70 10.87
CA THR A 77 -18.27 -7.66 11.12
C THR A 77 -17.66 -6.27 11.04
N VAL A 78 -18.45 -5.28 10.66
CA VAL A 78 -18.03 -3.87 10.70
C VAL A 78 -17.70 -3.47 12.13
N GLY A 79 -16.54 -2.86 12.33
CA GLY A 79 -16.08 -2.39 13.63
C GLY A 79 -15.26 -1.10 13.53
N PRO A 80 -14.78 -0.57 14.68
CA PRO A 80 -14.08 0.71 14.72
C PRO A 80 -12.70 0.66 14.07
N ALA A 81 -12.24 1.80 13.56
CA ALA A 81 -10.88 2.00 13.06
C ALA A 81 -9.87 2.15 14.22
N ASN A 82 -9.51 1.06 14.88
CA ASN A 82 -8.67 1.07 16.09
C ASN A 82 -7.15 1.01 15.83
N THR A 83 -6.71 0.74 14.61
CA THR A 83 -5.29 0.47 14.28
C THR A 83 -4.44 1.73 14.02
N TRP A 84 -5.08 2.87 13.77
CA TRP A 84 -4.41 4.09 13.30
C TRP A 84 -4.60 5.32 14.17
N THR A 85 -5.30 5.22 15.30
CA THR A 85 -5.57 6.34 16.20
C THR A 85 -4.27 6.91 16.76
N GLU A 86 -4.08 8.23 16.66
CA GLU A 86 -2.94 8.91 17.28
C GLU A 86 -3.14 8.99 18.79
N ILE A 87 -2.14 8.57 19.57
CA ILE A 87 -2.17 8.65 21.03
C ILE A 87 -1.68 10.06 21.43
N LYS A 88 -2.57 11.08 21.45
CA LYS A 88 -2.44 12.40 22.15
C LYS A 88 -3.69 13.30 21.91
N PRO A 89 -3.92 14.41 22.66
CA PRO A 89 -5.22 14.84 23.21
C PRO A 89 -6.16 15.52 22.20
N PHE A 90 -6.10 15.12 20.94
CA PHE A 90 -7.03 15.58 19.91
C PHE A 90 -8.15 14.56 19.81
N ASP A 91 -9.35 15.05 20.08
CA ASP A 91 -10.67 14.46 19.90
C ASP A 91 -10.71 12.96 19.50
N PRO A 92 -11.03 12.05 20.44
CA PRO A 92 -11.10 10.61 20.17
C PRO A 92 -12.17 10.24 19.14
N ASP A 93 -13.09 11.14 18.77
CA ASP A 93 -14.20 10.82 17.87
C ASP A 93 -13.86 10.94 16.38
N LYS A 94 -12.73 11.55 15.96
CA LYS A 94 -12.44 11.73 14.52
C LYS A 94 -10.96 11.87 14.15
N THR A 95 -10.20 10.79 14.00
CA THR A 95 -8.87 10.90 13.36
C THR A 95 -8.40 9.64 12.61
N SER A 96 -9.27 8.85 11.98
CA SER A 96 -8.76 7.80 11.06
C SER A 96 -7.97 8.48 9.91
N PRO A 97 -6.77 8.00 9.54
CA PRO A 97 -6.09 8.46 8.32
C PRO A 97 -6.90 8.12 7.06
N PHE A 98 -7.81 7.15 7.17
CA PHE A 98 -8.68 6.66 6.11
C PHE A 98 -10.15 6.90 6.50
N PRO A 99 -10.66 8.14 6.39
CA PRO A 99 -11.99 8.48 6.86
C PRO A 99 -13.12 7.81 6.06
N HIS A 100 -12.85 7.42 4.81
CA HIS A 100 -13.82 6.82 3.91
C HIS A 100 -13.78 5.29 3.88
N SER A 101 -12.90 4.67 4.67
CA SER A 101 -12.69 3.23 4.63
C SER A 101 -13.61 2.46 5.58
N ILE A 102 -13.92 1.22 5.21
CA ILE A 102 -14.71 0.30 6.04
C ILE A 102 -13.76 -0.71 6.69
N HIS A 103 -13.85 -0.84 8.01
CA HIS A 103 -13.04 -1.76 8.80
C HIS A 103 -13.87 -2.98 9.20
N LEU A 104 -13.46 -4.14 8.71
CA LEU A 104 -14.04 -5.43 9.03
C LEU A 104 -13.14 -6.17 10.03
N HIS A 105 -13.69 -6.59 11.16
CA HIS A 105 -12.98 -7.32 12.21
C HIS A 105 -13.42 -8.77 12.20
N SER A 106 -12.47 -9.70 12.29
CA SER A 106 -12.80 -11.12 12.39
C SER A 106 -13.59 -11.39 13.68
N THR A 107 -14.68 -12.14 13.56
CA THR A 107 -15.45 -12.62 14.72
C THR A 107 -14.96 -13.97 15.25
N VAL A 108 -13.98 -14.57 14.56
CA VAL A 108 -13.33 -15.80 15.00
C VAL A 108 -12.37 -15.47 16.16
N PRO A 109 -12.47 -16.17 17.31
CA PRO A 109 -11.51 -15.99 18.41
C PRO A 109 -10.07 -16.21 17.95
N ALA A 110 -9.14 -15.40 18.44
CA ALA A 110 -7.73 -15.44 18.01
C ALA A 110 -7.10 -16.84 18.15
N GLU A 111 -7.45 -17.57 19.21
CA GLU A 111 -6.96 -18.93 19.50
C GLU A 111 -7.39 -19.98 18.45
N LEU A 112 -8.49 -19.70 17.73
CA LEU A 112 -9.10 -20.60 16.74
C LEU A 112 -8.86 -20.13 15.31
N ARG A 113 -8.21 -18.98 15.14
CA ARG A 113 -7.95 -18.40 13.84
C ARG A 113 -6.65 -18.96 13.29
N ASP A 114 -6.61 -19.21 11.99
CA ASP A 114 -5.36 -19.45 11.29
C ASP A 114 -4.41 -18.26 11.48
N GLU A 115 -3.10 -18.51 11.62
CA GLU A 115 -2.11 -17.45 11.82
C GLU A 115 -2.10 -16.49 10.61
N ASP A 116 -2.37 -17.01 9.43
CA ASP A 116 -2.41 -16.25 8.18
C ASP A 116 -3.79 -15.61 7.94
N ASP A 117 -4.86 -16.00 8.64
CA ASP A 117 -6.15 -15.36 8.48
C ASP A 117 -6.09 -13.92 9.04
N PRO A 118 -6.39 -12.89 8.23
CA PRO A 118 -6.19 -11.51 8.65
C PRO A 118 -7.13 -11.16 9.82
N PRO A 119 -6.62 -10.58 10.93
CA PRO A 119 -7.47 -10.15 12.05
C PRO A 119 -8.48 -9.08 11.64
N MET A 120 -8.12 -8.31 10.62
CA MET A 120 -8.89 -7.20 10.11
C MET A 120 -8.74 -7.12 8.60
N VAL A 121 -9.82 -6.81 7.91
CA VAL A 121 -9.81 -6.40 6.51
C VAL A 121 -10.25 -4.95 6.43
N ILE A 122 -9.44 -4.11 5.79
CA ILE A 122 -9.74 -2.69 5.60
C ILE A 122 -10.00 -2.47 4.12
N ILE A 123 -11.21 -1.99 3.82
CA ILE A 123 -11.67 -1.73 2.46
C ILE A 123 -11.58 -0.24 2.21
N HIS A 124 -10.77 0.13 1.23
CA HIS A 124 -10.43 1.48 0.87
C HIS A 124 -11.07 1.88 -0.46
N PRO A 125 -11.55 3.12 -0.60
CA PRO A 125 -11.84 3.69 -1.91
C PRO A 125 -10.54 3.96 -2.67
N HIS A 126 -10.55 3.81 -3.99
CA HIS A 126 -9.35 3.98 -4.81
C HIS A 126 -8.88 5.44 -4.91
N SER A 127 -9.80 6.39 -4.69
CA SER A 127 -9.55 7.83 -4.77
C SER A 127 -8.60 8.30 -3.67
N ASP A 128 -8.73 7.74 -2.46
CA ASP A 128 -7.83 7.97 -1.32
C ASP A 128 -6.37 7.58 -1.66
N PHE A 129 -6.16 6.70 -2.64
CA PHE A 129 -4.84 6.16 -3.01
C PHE A 129 -4.28 6.78 -4.30
N SER A 130 -5.00 7.70 -4.94
CA SER A 130 -4.63 8.24 -6.27
C SER A 130 -4.39 7.15 -7.32
N LEU A 131 -5.13 6.05 -7.23
CA LEU A 131 -5.05 4.89 -8.12
C LEU A 131 -6.43 4.57 -8.69
N ASP A 132 -6.47 4.01 -9.90
CA ASP A 132 -7.68 3.37 -10.42
C ASP A 132 -7.47 1.86 -10.48
N VAL A 133 -8.19 1.12 -9.64
CA VAL A 133 -8.15 -0.36 -9.65
C VAL A 133 -8.64 -0.98 -10.95
N ARG A 134 -9.37 -0.24 -11.79
CA ARG A 134 -9.80 -0.68 -13.12
C ARG A 134 -8.72 -0.45 -14.17
N ASP A 135 -7.71 0.38 -13.90
CA ASP A 135 -6.56 0.57 -14.77
C ASP A 135 -5.54 -0.56 -14.56
N HIS A 136 -5.55 -1.51 -15.49
CA HIS A 136 -4.66 -2.66 -15.43
C HIS A 136 -3.18 -2.32 -15.69
N SER A 137 -2.86 -1.13 -16.23
CA SER A 137 -1.47 -0.68 -16.39
C SER A 137 -0.80 -0.38 -15.05
N LEU A 138 -1.60 -0.05 -14.04
CA LEU A 138 -1.14 0.24 -12.68
C LEU A 138 -0.96 -1.02 -11.83
N SER A 139 -1.33 -2.19 -12.36
CA SER A 139 -1.36 -3.42 -11.58
C SER A 139 -0.72 -4.62 -12.28
N THR A 140 -0.37 -5.62 -11.47
CA THR A 140 0.11 -6.93 -11.89
C THR A 140 -0.77 -8.03 -11.31
N SER A 141 -0.77 -9.18 -11.96
CA SER A 141 -1.28 -10.44 -11.39
C SER A 141 -0.10 -11.27 -10.90
N LEU A 142 -0.34 -12.13 -9.90
CA LEU A 142 0.64 -13.11 -9.42
C LEU A 142 0.38 -14.51 -10.00
N VAL A 143 -0.34 -14.59 -11.11
CA VAL A 143 -0.55 -15.82 -11.89
C VAL A 143 0.42 -15.84 -13.08
N PRO A 144 1.32 -16.83 -13.19
CA PRO A 144 1.82 -17.73 -12.13
C PRO A 144 2.70 -16.99 -11.09
N PRO A 145 2.96 -17.55 -9.88
CA PRO A 145 2.74 -18.94 -9.45
C PRO A 145 1.36 -19.26 -8.86
N LEU A 146 0.49 -18.29 -8.60
CA LEU A 146 -0.86 -18.57 -8.10
C LEU A 146 -1.73 -19.29 -9.16
N PRO A 147 -2.77 -20.06 -8.76
CA PRO A 147 -3.66 -20.72 -9.69
C PRO A 147 -4.47 -19.71 -10.50
N ALA A 148 -4.96 -20.12 -11.67
CA ALA A 148 -5.78 -19.28 -12.55
C ALA A 148 -7.04 -18.69 -11.88
N SER A 149 -7.56 -19.34 -10.82
CA SER A 149 -8.67 -18.82 -10.02
C SER A 149 -8.36 -17.49 -9.30
N TYR A 150 -7.07 -17.11 -9.19
CA TYR A 150 -6.61 -15.87 -8.58
C TYR A 150 -6.26 -14.79 -9.63
N SER A 151 -6.47 -15.06 -10.92
CA SER A 151 -6.05 -14.16 -12.02
C SER A 151 -6.69 -12.78 -11.97
N ALA A 152 -7.90 -12.68 -11.42
CA ALA A 152 -8.62 -11.43 -11.24
C ALA A 152 -8.12 -10.60 -10.04
N ILE A 153 -7.38 -11.21 -9.10
CA ILE A 153 -6.79 -10.46 -7.99
C ILE A 153 -5.59 -9.68 -8.51
N ARG A 154 -5.60 -8.37 -8.23
CA ARG A 154 -4.58 -7.43 -8.69
C ARG A 154 -3.74 -6.95 -7.52
N PHE A 155 -2.49 -6.66 -7.82
CA PHE A 155 -1.53 -6.01 -6.94
C PHE A 155 -0.98 -4.79 -7.66
N PRO A 156 -0.62 -3.71 -6.97
CA PRO A 156 -0.02 -2.55 -7.63
C PRO A 156 1.31 -2.94 -8.27
N THR A 157 1.62 -2.34 -9.41
CA THR A 157 3.02 -2.29 -9.85
C THR A 157 3.83 -1.51 -8.84
N ARG A 158 5.15 -1.74 -8.78
CA ARG A 158 6.03 -0.99 -7.88
C ARG A 158 5.93 0.52 -8.07
N VAL A 159 5.79 0.97 -9.32
CA VAL A 159 5.65 2.39 -9.65
C VAL A 159 4.33 2.94 -9.08
N ALA A 160 3.22 2.27 -9.35
CA ALA A 160 1.92 2.64 -8.79
C ALA A 160 1.91 2.62 -7.26
N PHE A 161 2.60 1.64 -6.64
CA PHE A 161 2.75 1.56 -5.20
C PHE A 161 3.47 2.79 -4.64
N LEU A 162 4.65 3.13 -5.19
CA LEU A 162 5.42 4.30 -4.77
C LEU A 162 4.67 5.61 -5.03
N ASP A 163 4.04 5.78 -6.19
CA ASP A 163 3.26 6.97 -6.51
C ASP A 163 2.12 7.19 -5.51
N SER A 164 1.41 6.13 -5.14
CA SER A 164 0.34 6.22 -4.14
C SER A 164 0.89 6.58 -2.76
N LEU A 165 2.00 5.97 -2.31
CA LEU A 165 2.63 6.32 -1.03
C LEU A 165 3.04 7.79 -0.97
N VAL A 166 3.69 8.30 -2.02
CA VAL A 166 4.08 9.71 -2.11
C VAL A 166 2.84 10.60 -2.13
N SER A 167 1.79 10.19 -2.86
CA SER A 167 0.52 10.89 -2.90
C SER A 167 -0.14 11.00 -1.54
N MET A 168 -0.28 9.89 -0.82
CA MET A 168 -0.84 9.89 0.53
C MET A 168 0.00 10.65 1.55
N ILE A 169 1.33 10.73 1.38
CA ILE A 169 2.18 11.53 2.27
C ILE A 169 1.94 13.03 2.03
N LEU A 170 1.84 13.45 0.77
CA LEU A 170 1.74 14.88 0.40
C LEU A 170 0.31 15.40 0.38
N ASP A 171 -0.66 14.52 0.20
CA ASP A 171 -2.10 14.81 0.21
C ASP A 171 -2.83 13.68 0.94
N PRO A 172 -2.78 13.64 2.28
CA PRO A 172 -3.38 12.55 3.04
C PRO A 172 -4.89 12.46 2.84
N PRO A 173 -5.49 11.25 2.80
CA PRO A 173 -6.94 11.09 2.61
C PRO A 173 -7.80 11.81 3.66
N SER A 174 -7.30 11.89 4.89
CA SER A 174 -7.95 12.66 5.97
C SER A 174 -7.88 14.19 5.79
N GLY A 175 -7.19 14.69 4.76
CA GLY A 175 -6.85 16.10 4.56
C GLY A 175 -5.88 16.66 5.62
N ARG A 176 -5.35 15.81 6.50
CA ARG A 176 -4.53 16.22 7.65
C ARG A 176 -3.25 15.41 7.72
N LYS A 177 -2.18 16.10 8.09
CA LYS A 177 -0.89 15.47 8.37
C LYS A 177 -0.97 14.69 9.68
N GLN A 178 -0.97 13.37 9.60
CA GLN A 178 -0.90 12.48 10.76
C GLN A 178 0.49 11.83 10.82
N TRP A 179 1.17 11.96 11.97
CA TRP A 179 2.52 11.47 12.17
C TRP A 179 2.56 9.95 11.98
N LYS A 180 1.69 9.19 12.64
CA LYS A 180 1.75 7.71 12.65
C LYS A 180 1.58 7.15 11.25
N PHE A 181 0.58 7.67 10.54
CA PHE A 181 0.30 7.33 9.16
C PHE A 181 1.48 7.63 8.22
N ILE A 182 2.02 8.85 8.26
CA ILE A 182 3.12 9.25 7.37
C ILE A 182 4.36 8.42 7.61
N ASN A 183 4.68 8.09 8.87
CA ASN A 183 5.84 7.25 9.15
C ASN A 183 5.66 5.82 8.66
N GLN A 184 4.45 5.25 8.71
CA GLN A 184 4.21 3.96 8.05
C GLN A 184 4.47 4.06 6.55
N MET A 185 3.96 5.08 5.87
CA MET A 185 4.18 5.23 4.43
C MET A 185 5.68 5.36 4.10
N ILE A 186 6.45 6.08 4.94
CA ILE A 186 7.91 6.17 4.82
C ILE A 186 8.59 4.82 5.06
N VAL A 187 8.10 4.01 6.01
CA VAL A 187 8.60 2.64 6.23
C VAL A 187 8.37 1.78 4.99
N PHE A 188 7.20 1.85 4.36
CA PHE A 188 6.93 1.14 3.11
C PHE A 188 7.85 1.58 1.97
N ILE A 189 8.10 2.89 1.80
CA ILE A 189 9.11 3.40 0.85
C ILE A 189 10.50 2.83 1.18
N SER A 190 10.88 2.80 2.46
CA SER A 190 12.16 2.24 2.91
C SER A 190 12.30 0.77 2.56
N TYR A 191 11.25 -0.03 2.78
CA TYR A 191 11.24 -1.44 2.42
C TYR A 191 11.39 -1.67 0.92
N ILE A 192 10.63 -0.95 0.08
CA ILE A 192 10.79 -1.04 -1.37
C ILE A 192 12.23 -0.73 -1.78
N ASN A 193 12.81 0.35 -1.24
CA ASN A 193 14.18 0.76 -1.57
C ASN A 193 15.24 -0.24 -1.07
N MET A 194 14.98 -0.93 0.03
CA MET A 194 15.91 -1.89 0.63
C MET A 194 15.86 -3.27 -0.03
N TYR A 195 14.69 -3.74 -0.48
CA TYR A 195 14.52 -5.11 -0.96
C TYR A 195 14.46 -5.25 -2.49
N THR A 196 14.20 -4.17 -3.22
CA THR A 196 14.03 -4.22 -4.68
C THR A 196 15.36 -4.17 -5.43
N ARG A 197 15.60 -5.07 -6.38
CA ARG A 197 16.58 -4.88 -7.48
C ARG A 197 15.97 -3.94 -8.51
N PRO A 198 16.46 -2.70 -8.69
CA PRO A 198 17.88 -2.32 -8.65
C PRO A 198 18.34 -1.55 -7.40
N LEU A 199 17.42 -1.03 -6.58
CA LEU A 199 17.71 -0.09 -5.48
C LEU A 199 18.61 -0.69 -4.39
N ARG A 200 18.47 -1.97 -4.07
CA ARG A 200 19.31 -2.62 -3.04
C ARG A 200 20.78 -2.73 -3.42
N GLU A 201 21.10 -2.69 -4.71
CA GLU A 201 22.46 -2.91 -5.24
C GLU A 201 23.25 -1.60 -5.40
N VAL A 202 22.60 -0.46 -5.15
CA VAL A 202 23.11 0.90 -5.45
C VAL A 202 23.28 1.72 -4.19
N GLN A 203 23.67 1.11 -3.08
CA GLN A 203 24.00 1.89 -1.89
C GLN A 203 25.49 2.24 -1.87
N PRO A 204 25.88 3.53 -1.78
CA PRO A 204 25.04 4.73 -1.67
C PRO A 204 24.33 5.14 -2.98
N TYR A 205 23.10 5.64 -2.88
CA TYR A 205 22.26 6.02 -4.04
C TYR A 205 22.80 7.18 -4.88
N VAL A 206 23.69 7.97 -4.29
CA VAL A 206 24.29 9.17 -4.88
C VAL A 206 25.74 8.85 -5.22
N LEU A 207 26.10 9.06 -6.47
CA LEU A 207 27.46 8.89 -6.97
C LEU A 207 28.39 9.98 -6.38
N PRO A 208 29.71 9.79 -6.41
CA PRO A 208 30.66 10.83 -5.99
C PRO A 208 30.51 12.17 -6.72
N SER A 209 29.93 12.17 -7.93
CA SER A 209 29.58 13.38 -8.68
C SER A 209 28.45 14.20 -8.05
N GLY A 210 27.70 13.64 -7.11
CA GLY A 210 26.48 14.23 -6.54
C GLY A 210 25.21 13.90 -7.33
N GLU A 211 25.30 13.17 -8.44
CA GLU A 211 24.15 12.67 -9.21
C GLU A 211 23.58 11.38 -8.61
N LEU A 212 22.32 11.05 -8.88
CA LEU A 212 21.79 9.74 -8.51
C LEU A 212 22.39 8.66 -9.43
N ASP A 213 22.61 7.45 -8.92
CA ASP A 213 22.88 6.28 -9.76
C ASP A 213 21.78 6.18 -10.84
N PRO A 214 22.12 5.92 -12.12
CA PRO A 214 21.13 5.86 -13.20
C PRO A 214 19.93 4.97 -12.89
N ARG A 215 20.14 3.84 -12.19
CA ARG A 215 19.05 2.93 -11.82
C ARG A 215 18.09 3.55 -10.80
N CYS A 216 18.60 4.39 -9.89
CA CYS A 216 17.76 5.17 -8.97
C CYS A 216 17.02 6.30 -9.73
N ALA A 217 17.72 6.96 -10.65
CA ALA A 217 17.15 8.02 -11.47
C ALA A 217 16.00 7.50 -12.35
N ASP A 218 16.15 6.29 -12.93
CA ASP A 218 15.11 5.61 -13.71
C ASP A 218 13.85 5.33 -12.86
N VAL A 219 14.04 4.87 -11.62
CA VAL A 219 12.91 4.70 -10.69
C VAL A 219 12.22 6.03 -10.45
N VAL A 220 12.97 7.10 -10.12
CA VAL A 220 12.38 8.44 -9.93
C VAL A 220 11.65 8.92 -11.19
N ALA A 221 12.22 8.72 -12.38
CA ALA A 221 11.62 9.13 -13.64
C ALA A 221 10.34 8.35 -13.98
N SER A 222 10.21 7.12 -13.49
CA SER A 222 9.02 6.29 -13.72
C SER A 222 7.78 6.76 -12.94
N LEU A 223 7.96 7.51 -11.85
CA LEU A 223 6.86 8.08 -11.08
C LEU A 223 6.15 9.20 -11.87
N ARG A 224 4.90 9.47 -11.48
CA ARG A 224 4.17 10.67 -11.92
C ARG A 224 4.97 11.93 -11.61
N GLU A 225 4.89 12.92 -12.50
CA GLU A 225 5.77 14.09 -12.49
C GLU A 225 5.74 14.84 -11.14
N GLU A 226 4.55 14.98 -10.57
CA GLU A 226 4.31 15.66 -9.30
C GLU A 226 4.95 14.96 -8.09
N ASN A 227 5.24 13.66 -8.20
CA ASN A 227 5.81 12.83 -7.13
C ASN A 227 7.34 12.71 -7.19
N ARG A 228 7.93 12.91 -8.38
CA ARG A 228 9.38 12.67 -8.61
C ARG A 228 10.27 13.42 -7.63
N SER A 229 9.96 14.69 -7.37
CA SER A 229 10.78 15.54 -6.52
C SER A 229 10.88 15.04 -5.07
N TYR A 230 9.81 14.42 -4.56
CA TYR A 230 9.80 13.87 -3.21
C TYR A 230 10.70 12.64 -3.11
N LEU A 231 10.60 11.71 -4.08
CA LEU A 231 11.42 10.51 -4.09
C LEU A 231 12.91 10.82 -4.35
N ASP A 232 13.23 11.77 -5.24
CA ASP A 232 14.61 12.25 -5.44
C ASP A 232 15.20 12.80 -4.13
N ASP A 233 14.50 13.71 -3.46
CA ASP A 233 14.96 14.28 -2.19
C ASP A 233 15.10 13.17 -1.12
N TYR A 234 14.19 12.18 -1.10
CA TYR A 234 14.25 11.03 -0.20
C TYR A 234 15.51 10.17 -0.42
N LEU A 235 15.77 9.74 -1.66
CA LEU A 235 16.93 8.91 -2.01
C LEU A 235 18.26 9.63 -1.76
N ARG A 236 18.27 10.97 -1.88
CA ARG A 236 19.45 11.80 -1.56
C ARG A 236 19.62 12.09 -0.07
N GLY A 237 18.72 11.62 0.79
CA GLY A 237 18.73 11.93 2.22
C GLY A 237 18.46 13.40 2.55
N ARG A 238 17.87 14.17 1.62
CA ARG A 238 17.57 15.59 1.81
C ARG A 238 16.29 15.74 2.63
N LYS A 239 16.44 16.22 3.86
CA LYS A 239 15.29 16.52 4.73
C LYS A 239 14.70 17.88 4.35
N ARG A 240 13.50 17.87 3.76
CA ARG A 240 12.69 19.08 3.57
C ARG A 240 11.49 19.09 4.50
N ALA A 241 11.06 20.28 4.90
CA ALA A 241 9.81 20.44 5.60
C ALA A 241 8.65 19.93 4.71
N TRP A 242 7.71 19.20 5.30
CA TRP A 242 6.57 18.62 4.58
C TRP A 242 5.85 19.65 3.70
N ALA A 243 5.56 20.84 4.23
CA ALA A 243 4.89 21.91 3.50
C ALA A 243 5.63 22.34 2.21
N VAL A 244 6.98 22.27 2.19
CA VAL A 244 7.77 22.58 0.98
C VAL A 244 7.51 21.55 -0.11
N ASN A 245 7.44 20.26 0.25
CA ASN A 245 7.15 19.20 -0.71
C ASN A 245 5.70 19.27 -1.21
N VAL A 246 4.75 19.64 -0.35
CA VAL A 246 3.34 19.88 -0.75
C VAL A 246 3.25 21.01 -1.77
N VAL A 247 3.88 22.16 -1.50
CA VAL A 247 3.89 23.29 -2.44
C VAL A 247 4.49 22.89 -3.77
N LYS A 248 5.66 22.22 -3.78
CA LYS A 248 6.28 21.74 -5.02
C LYS A 248 5.34 20.85 -5.84
N ARG A 249 4.69 19.87 -5.20
CA ARG A 249 3.73 18.98 -5.85
C ARG A 249 2.58 19.77 -6.47
N ARG A 250 1.95 20.67 -5.69
CA ARG A 250 0.84 21.51 -6.16
C ARG A 250 1.24 22.36 -7.37
N THR A 251 2.43 22.96 -7.35
CA THR A 251 2.95 23.73 -8.50
C THR A 251 3.13 22.86 -9.75
N VAL A 252 3.47 21.57 -9.64
CA VAL A 252 3.46 20.68 -10.81
C VAL A 252 2.02 20.44 -11.28
N LEU A 253 1.11 20.07 -10.38
CA LEU A 253 -0.29 19.81 -10.71
C LEU A 253 -0.96 21.01 -11.39
N GLU A 254 -0.78 22.22 -10.83
CA GLU A 254 -1.31 23.47 -11.41
C GLU A 254 -0.79 23.76 -12.83
N ARG A 255 0.40 23.25 -13.18
CA ARG A 255 0.96 23.39 -14.54
C ARG A 255 0.38 22.36 -15.51
N MET A 256 -0.18 21.26 -15.01
CA MET A 256 -0.75 20.18 -15.82
C MET A 256 -2.23 20.41 -16.17
N GLY A 257 -2.93 21.28 -15.45
CA GLY A 257 -4.36 21.59 -15.62
C GLY A 257 -5.21 20.94 -14.54
#